data_AF-A0A7Y5SVK2-F1
#
_entry.id   AF-A0A7Y5SVK2-F1
#
_cell.length_a   1.000
_cell.length_b   1.000
_cell.length_c   1.000
_cell.angle_alpha   90.00
_cell.angle_beta   90.00
_cell.angle_gamma   90.00
#
_symmetry.space_group_name_H-M   'P 1'
#
loop_
_entity.id
_entity.type
_entity.pdbx_description
1 polymer ?
#
loop_
_entity_poly.entity_id
_entity_poly.type
_entity_poly.pdbx_seq_one_letter_code
_entity_poly.pdbx_strand_id
1 'polypeptide(L)'
;MATVLLLHRDRMIAELLGFVLRARRFHILSASNIADGSAIVRGASVDLVVAELSKDFNTLDVLTTAEGLTRPAVIIGDGSDRAQVLAAVEMGVHGFVLRGQFDLAHFLRHVDRAIQVGPRLPKAAANSDATPTASTKPVAPNSPASAKAPPGAVSSVAASSMTPGEVLKQLKPVAPSKDVEAKVLECAELKALSPSVARVMDVASRPAASIDSLVSAIRCDHAIALKIIKLANSAVFSRGEAINSVKAAVLRVGVESIRQAVGTIGVMEKFSSGPGSLIDTLQFWEHSLAVGVASAHIAARAKSMEPESAFTAGLLHDVGRLLLAEAMPEHYKVILDTAHTHGLPLDQVERRVLNVSHADLMRPILRRWNFAKELVEPIVLHESGANVLRNATATQLTQSATVSLGNRLAQALLLGCSGNRCVSSIADLCELLRLAPKDIDTICAQVIDETEELRCSLFAHANIDAWEPLTQTLRNRVHGNFRPLCIRGEDGPDVYQILCARVGEVDGPRNIGIVHLRSANDATAAALRLKKAEAELGTGPLPLIIISPSAQHGLPPAAEGGRSACVRLPEPLPLDRFVETVATILARTQATQEPPASAAA
;
A
#
# COMPACT_ATOMS: atom_id res chain seq x y z
N MET A 1 -5.01 -17.89 -42.74
CA MET A 1 -4.17 -16.82 -42.16
C MET A 1 -5.13 -15.70 -41.81
N ALA A 2 -5.26 -15.32 -40.54
CA ALA A 2 -6.30 -14.37 -40.16
C ALA A 2 -5.98 -12.96 -40.69
N THR A 3 -6.98 -12.28 -41.20
CA THR A 3 -6.91 -10.92 -41.75
C THR A 3 -7.32 -9.92 -40.68
N VAL A 4 -6.42 -8.99 -40.35
CA VAL A 4 -6.66 -7.91 -39.40
C VAL A 4 -6.77 -6.59 -40.15
N LEU A 5 -7.85 -5.84 -39.93
CA LEU A 5 -7.97 -4.46 -40.37
C LEU A 5 -7.45 -3.53 -39.26
N LEU A 6 -6.38 -2.77 -39.55
CA LEU A 6 -5.90 -1.68 -38.70
C LEU A 6 -6.53 -0.36 -39.16
N LEU A 7 -7.45 0.17 -38.35
CA LEU A 7 -8.13 1.44 -38.60
C LEU A 7 -7.60 2.51 -37.64
N HIS A 8 -6.63 3.30 -38.09
CA HIS A 8 -5.92 4.27 -37.26
C HIS A 8 -5.60 5.52 -38.07
N ARG A 9 -5.81 6.72 -37.51
CA ARG A 9 -5.57 7.98 -38.25
C ARG A 9 -4.09 8.21 -38.53
N ASP A 10 -3.26 7.94 -37.52
CA ASP A 10 -1.81 8.05 -37.65
C ASP A 10 -1.23 6.87 -38.43
N ARG A 11 -0.71 7.16 -39.63
CA ARG A 11 -0.11 6.18 -40.53
C ARG A 11 1.16 5.53 -39.96
N MET A 12 1.95 6.26 -39.15
CA MET A 12 3.15 5.70 -38.53
C MET A 12 2.79 4.65 -37.49
N ILE A 13 1.80 4.93 -36.64
CA ILE A 13 1.31 3.97 -35.63
C ILE A 13 0.69 2.75 -36.32
N ALA A 14 -0.11 2.97 -37.37
CA ALA A 14 -0.68 1.88 -38.16
C ALA A 14 0.38 0.95 -38.76
N GLU A 15 1.48 1.50 -39.30
CA GLU A 15 2.59 0.69 -39.84
C GLU A 15 3.39 -0.04 -38.76
N LEU A 16 3.61 0.58 -37.59
CA LEU A 16 4.30 -0.09 -36.48
C LEU A 16 3.50 -1.27 -35.94
N LEU A 17 2.19 -1.09 -35.71
CA LEU A 17 1.30 -2.18 -35.31
C LEU A 17 1.20 -3.23 -36.42
N GLY A 18 1.12 -2.79 -37.68
CA GLY A 18 1.13 -3.66 -38.85
C GLY A 18 2.39 -4.51 -38.94
N PHE A 19 3.56 -3.95 -38.67
CA PHE A 19 4.84 -4.67 -38.65
C PHE A 19 4.84 -5.80 -37.61
N VAL A 20 4.42 -5.51 -36.38
CA VAL A 20 4.37 -6.51 -35.31
C VAL A 20 3.37 -7.62 -35.61
N LEU A 21 2.19 -7.27 -36.14
CA LEU A 21 1.17 -8.26 -36.47
C LEU A 21 1.55 -9.11 -37.69
N ARG A 22 2.22 -8.53 -38.71
CA ARG A 22 2.79 -9.30 -39.84
C ARG A 22 3.84 -10.29 -39.37
N ALA A 23 4.70 -9.91 -38.41
CA ALA A 23 5.69 -10.82 -37.81
C ALA A 23 5.04 -12.03 -37.11
N ARG A 24 3.79 -11.89 -36.67
CA ARG A 24 2.96 -12.98 -36.10
C ARG A 24 2.09 -13.70 -37.14
N ARG A 25 2.37 -13.50 -38.44
CA ARG A 25 1.66 -14.12 -39.57
C ARG A 25 0.18 -13.73 -39.68
N PHE A 26 -0.17 -12.49 -39.35
CA PHE A 26 -1.46 -11.91 -39.74
C PHE A 26 -1.37 -11.22 -41.10
N HIS A 27 -2.44 -11.31 -41.90
CA HIS A 27 -2.57 -10.50 -43.11
C HIS A 27 -3.16 -9.15 -42.71
N ILE A 28 -2.49 -8.04 -43.05
CA ILE A 28 -2.87 -6.71 -42.55
C ILE A 28 -3.44 -5.86 -43.67
N LEU A 29 -4.68 -5.44 -43.48
CA LEU A 29 -5.31 -4.36 -44.24
C LEU A 29 -5.29 -3.09 -43.38
N SER A 30 -5.11 -1.93 -43.97
CA SER A 30 -5.08 -0.66 -43.23
C SER A 30 -6.02 0.37 -43.86
N ALA A 31 -6.64 1.17 -43.00
CA ALA A 31 -7.44 2.31 -43.37
C ALA A 31 -7.18 3.46 -42.39
N SER A 32 -7.17 4.70 -42.89
CA SER A 32 -6.99 5.90 -42.07
C SER A 32 -8.28 6.67 -41.84
N ASN A 33 -9.38 6.26 -42.47
CA ASN A 33 -10.70 6.86 -42.31
C ASN A 33 -11.82 5.79 -42.32
N ILE A 34 -12.98 6.17 -41.77
CA ILE A 34 -14.13 5.27 -41.55
C ILE A 34 -14.73 4.79 -42.87
N ALA A 35 -14.75 5.62 -43.92
CA ALA A 35 -15.31 5.27 -45.22
C ALA A 35 -14.52 4.13 -45.88
N ASP A 36 -13.20 4.24 -45.90
CA ASP A 36 -12.29 3.22 -46.43
C ASP A 36 -12.33 1.96 -45.56
N GLY A 37 -12.33 2.11 -44.23
CA GLY A 37 -12.47 0.99 -43.30
C GLY A 37 -13.76 0.20 -43.54
N SER A 38 -14.88 0.90 -43.74
CA SER A 38 -16.18 0.29 -44.05
C SER A 38 -16.20 -0.38 -45.42
N ALA A 39 -15.56 0.22 -46.43
CA ALA A 39 -15.44 -0.37 -47.76
C ALA A 39 -14.63 -1.66 -47.74
N ILE A 40 -13.50 -1.68 -47.00
CA ILE A 40 -12.67 -2.87 -46.81
C ILE A 40 -13.46 -3.95 -46.06
N VAL A 41 -14.16 -3.58 -44.98
CA VAL A 41 -15.00 -4.50 -44.21
C VAL A 41 -16.09 -5.15 -45.05
N ARG A 42 -16.67 -4.42 -46.03
CA ARG A 42 -17.69 -4.93 -46.96
C ARG A 42 -17.12 -5.73 -48.13
N GLY A 43 -15.91 -5.39 -48.60
CA GLY A 43 -15.30 -6.00 -49.79
C GLY A 43 -14.33 -7.15 -49.50
N ALA A 44 -13.88 -7.33 -48.25
CA ALA A 44 -12.91 -8.33 -47.86
C ALA A 44 -13.31 -9.09 -46.58
N SER A 45 -12.86 -10.33 -46.47
CA SER A 45 -13.00 -11.13 -45.24
C SER A 45 -12.01 -10.64 -44.19
N VAL A 46 -12.50 -9.87 -43.22
CA VAL A 46 -11.73 -9.34 -42.08
C VAL A 46 -12.14 -10.11 -40.82
N ASP A 47 -11.17 -10.78 -40.19
CA ASP A 47 -11.38 -11.61 -39.00
C ASP A 47 -11.31 -10.82 -37.69
N LEU A 48 -10.57 -9.70 -37.69
CA LEU A 48 -10.42 -8.80 -36.53
C LEU A 48 -10.28 -7.35 -37.00
N VAL A 49 -10.94 -6.43 -36.29
CA VAL A 49 -10.72 -4.99 -36.45
C VAL A 49 -9.93 -4.46 -35.25
N VAL A 50 -8.79 -3.83 -35.51
CA VAL A 50 -8.06 -3.06 -34.49
C VAL A 50 -8.28 -1.59 -34.83
N ALA A 51 -8.97 -0.85 -33.97
CA ALA A 51 -9.37 0.51 -34.30
C ALA A 51 -9.02 1.53 -33.21
N GLU A 52 -8.65 2.73 -33.65
CA GLU A 52 -8.45 3.89 -32.78
C GLU A 52 -9.81 4.48 -32.39
N LEU A 53 -10.01 4.77 -31.10
CA LEU A 53 -11.16 5.52 -30.61
C LEU A 53 -10.69 6.83 -29.99
N SER A 54 -11.15 7.94 -30.54
CA SER A 54 -10.90 9.29 -30.03
C SER A 54 -12.12 10.18 -30.26
N LYS A 55 -12.19 11.32 -29.56
CA LYS A 55 -13.32 12.26 -29.64
C LYS A 55 -13.70 12.65 -31.07
N ASP A 56 -12.72 12.75 -31.96
CA ASP A 56 -12.94 13.14 -33.36
C ASP A 56 -12.99 11.95 -34.32
N PHE A 57 -12.76 10.71 -33.86
CA PHE A 57 -12.67 9.50 -34.68
C PHE A 57 -13.40 8.32 -34.04
N ASN A 58 -14.73 8.29 -34.21
CA ASN A 58 -15.55 7.17 -33.76
C ASN A 58 -15.53 6.04 -34.80
N THR A 59 -14.74 5.01 -34.55
CA THR A 59 -14.54 3.88 -35.45
C THR A 59 -15.53 2.74 -35.23
N LEU A 60 -16.45 2.88 -34.26
CA LEU A 60 -17.40 1.83 -33.89
C LEU A 60 -18.35 1.46 -35.03
N ASP A 61 -18.69 2.41 -35.92
CA ASP A 61 -19.56 2.19 -37.09
C ASP A 61 -18.98 1.17 -38.09
N VAL A 62 -17.67 0.94 -38.06
CA VAL A 62 -16.97 -0.01 -38.95
C VAL A 62 -17.08 -1.46 -38.44
N LEU A 63 -17.48 -1.66 -37.19
CA LEU A 63 -17.47 -2.97 -36.54
C LEU A 63 -18.68 -3.83 -36.93
N THR A 64 -19.75 -3.21 -37.41
CA THR A 64 -21.00 -3.89 -37.73
C THR A 64 -20.98 -4.44 -39.15
N THR A 65 -21.32 -5.72 -39.30
CA THR A 65 -21.48 -6.36 -40.61
C THR A 65 -22.84 -6.05 -41.23
N ALA A 66 -22.99 -6.31 -42.53
CA ALA A 66 -24.28 -6.20 -43.23
C ALA A 66 -25.37 -7.12 -42.64
N GLU A 67 -25.00 -8.14 -41.86
CA GLU A 67 -25.88 -9.10 -41.19
C GLU A 67 -26.24 -8.69 -39.75
N GLY A 68 -25.82 -7.50 -39.30
CA GLY A 68 -26.10 -7.00 -37.95
C GLY A 68 -25.24 -7.60 -36.83
N LEU A 69 -24.27 -8.45 -37.16
CA LEU A 69 -23.27 -8.98 -36.22
C LEU A 69 -22.09 -8.01 -36.08
N THR A 70 -21.60 -7.82 -34.87
CA THR A 70 -20.35 -7.12 -34.57
C THR A 70 -19.16 -8.05 -34.76
N ARG A 71 -18.17 -7.59 -35.52
CA ARG A 71 -16.89 -8.28 -35.66
C ARG A 71 -16.06 -8.22 -34.38
N PRO A 72 -15.18 -9.20 -34.14
CA PRO A 72 -14.18 -9.08 -33.11
C PRO A 72 -13.39 -7.79 -33.29
N ALA A 73 -13.22 -7.05 -32.19
CA ALA A 73 -12.55 -5.77 -32.22
C ALA A 73 -11.67 -5.54 -31.00
N VAL A 74 -10.50 -4.96 -31.24
CA VAL A 74 -9.64 -4.40 -30.19
C VAL A 74 -9.55 -2.89 -30.40
N ILE A 75 -10.04 -2.13 -29.43
CA ILE A 75 -10.08 -0.67 -29.50
C ILE A 75 -8.88 -0.08 -28.76
N ILE A 76 -8.21 0.89 -29.39
CA ILE A 76 -7.13 1.67 -28.80
C ILE A 76 -7.63 3.10 -28.59
N GLY A 77 -7.86 3.52 -27.36
CA GLY A 77 -8.47 4.83 -27.08
C GLY A 77 -8.13 5.39 -25.70
N ASP A 78 -8.55 6.63 -25.43
CA ASP A 78 -8.38 7.25 -24.11
C ASP A 78 -9.59 6.95 -23.21
N GLY A 79 -9.35 6.62 -21.94
CA GLY A 79 -10.41 6.23 -20.99
C GLY A 79 -11.22 7.39 -20.41
N SER A 80 -10.95 8.61 -20.86
CA SER A 80 -11.59 9.84 -20.36
C SER A 80 -13.02 10.04 -20.87
N ASP A 81 -13.48 9.25 -21.84
CA ASP A 81 -14.83 9.34 -22.42
C ASP A 81 -15.68 8.10 -22.11
N ARG A 82 -16.26 8.10 -20.89
CA ARG A 82 -17.08 7.00 -20.36
C ARG A 82 -18.22 6.60 -21.31
N ALA A 83 -18.79 7.53 -22.06
CA ALA A 83 -19.89 7.25 -22.99
C ALA A 83 -19.45 6.40 -24.19
N GLN A 84 -18.27 6.67 -24.75
CA GLN A 84 -17.75 5.92 -25.90
C GLN A 84 -17.25 4.53 -25.50
N VAL A 85 -16.67 4.39 -24.31
CA VAL A 85 -16.28 3.09 -23.75
C VAL A 85 -17.52 2.23 -23.51
N LEU A 86 -18.60 2.82 -22.96
CA LEU A 86 -19.88 2.11 -22.79
C LEU A 86 -20.48 1.69 -24.14
N ALA A 87 -20.48 2.57 -25.14
CA ALA A 87 -20.94 2.24 -26.50
C ALA A 87 -20.12 1.10 -27.13
N ALA A 88 -18.79 1.11 -26.96
CA ALA A 88 -17.93 0.02 -27.42
C ALA A 88 -18.26 -1.33 -26.74
N VAL A 89 -18.56 -1.30 -25.44
CA VAL A 89 -18.96 -2.49 -24.67
C VAL A 89 -20.34 -2.99 -25.10
N GLU A 90 -21.31 -2.11 -25.35
CA GLU A 90 -22.64 -2.44 -25.86
C GLU A 90 -22.58 -3.09 -27.25
N MET A 91 -21.66 -2.62 -28.10
CA MET A 91 -21.40 -3.21 -29.40
C MET A 91 -20.64 -4.54 -29.34
N GLY A 92 -20.14 -4.96 -28.17
CA GLY A 92 -19.50 -6.27 -28.00
C GLY A 92 -18.00 -6.29 -28.36
N VAL A 93 -17.30 -5.17 -28.20
CA VAL A 93 -15.84 -5.07 -28.36
C VAL A 93 -15.11 -6.04 -27.41
N HIS A 94 -14.09 -6.73 -27.93
CA HIS A 94 -13.43 -7.86 -27.24
C HIS A 94 -12.21 -7.45 -26.41
N GLY A 95 -11.62 -6.30 -26.73
CA GLY A 95 -10.50 -5.76 -25.98
C GLY A 95 -10.50 -4.25 -26.08
N PHE A 96 -10.21 -3.59 -24.96
CA PHE A 96 -9.99 -2.16 -24.93
C PHE A 96 -8.59 -1.92 -24.37
N VAL A 97 -7.76 -1.22 -25.13
CA VAL A 97 -6.39 -0.88 -24.78
C VAL A 97 -6.32 0.64 -24.62
N LEU A 98 -6.07 1.08 -23.39
CA LEU A 98 -5.96 2.50 -23.11
C LEU A 98 -4.67 3.06 -23.72
N ARG A 99 -4.74 4.15 -24.49
CA ARG A 99 -3.59 4.74 -25.17
C ARG A 99 -2.50 5.17 -24.19
N GLY A 100 -2.89 5.79 -23.07
CA GLY A 100 -1.98 6.15 -21.98
C GLY A 100 -1.38 4.95 -21.21
N GLN A 101 -1.85 3.73 -21.48
CA GLN A 101 -1.39 2.48 -20.86
C GLN A 101 -1.04 1.43 -21.93
N PHE A 102 -0.74 1.85 -23.16
CA PHE A 102 -0.49 0.94 -24.28
C PHE A 102 0.78 0.12 -24.01
N ASP A 103 0.61 -1.18 -23.81
CA ASP A 103 1.69 -2.17 -23.75
C ASP A 103 1.54 -3.14 -24.93
N LEU A 104 2.64 -3.38 -25.65
CA LEU A 104 2.62 -4.22 -26.84
C LEU A 104 2.25 -5.67 -26.50
N ALA A 105 2.76 -6.22 -25.39
CA ALA A 105 2.45 -7.59 -25.00
C ALA A 105 0.96 -7.73 -24.61
N HIS A 106 0.41 -6.73 -23.94
CA HIS A 106 -1.00 -6.64 -23.58
C HIS A 106 -1.92 -6.51 -24.79
N PHE A 107 -1.60 -5.58 -25.69
CA PHE A 107 -2.28 -5.43 -26.97
C PHE A 107 -2.33 -6.76 -27.74
N LEU A 108 -1.19 -7.45 -27.83
CA LEU A 108 -1.09 -8.73 -28.51
C LEU A 108 -1.92 -9.85 -27.85
N ARG A 109 -2.01 -9.87 -26.51
CA ARG A 109 -2.92 -10.79 -25.80
C ARG A 109 -4.39 -10.52 -26.13
N HIS A 110 -4.78 -9.26 -26.26
CA HIS A 110 -6.14 -8.90 -26.67
C HIS A 110 -6.44 -9.30 -28.11
N VAL A 111 -5.49 -9.11 -29.03
CA VAL A 111 -5.59 -9.56 -30.42
C VAL A 111 -5.78 -11.08 -30.48
N ASP A 112 -4.94 -11.84 -29.77
CA ASP A 112 -5.00 -13.31 -29.76
C ASP A 112 -6.33 -13.82 -29.18
N ARG A 113 -6.82 -13.19 -28.11
CA ARG A 113 -8.10 -13.53 -27.49
C ARG A 113 -9.29 -13.19 -28.40
N ALA A 114 -9.27 -12.02 -29.04
CA ALA A 114 -10.38 -11.58 -29.89
C ALA A 114 -10.58 -12.50 -31.11
N ILE A 115 -9.48 -12.99 -31.69
CA ILE A 115 -9.52 -13.89 -32.86
C ILE A 115 -10.12 -15.27 -32.50
N GLN A 116 -10.02 -15.73 -31.26
CA GLN A 116 -10.55 -17.03 -30.83
C GLN A 116 -12.07 -17.05 -30.62
N VAL A 117 -12.72 -15.88 -30.48
CA VAL A 117 -14.10 -15.78 -29.96
C VAL A 117 -15.16 -15.61 -31.07
N GLY A 118 -14.80 -15.08 -32.24
CA GLY A 118 -15.68 -14.93 -33.41
C GLY A 118 -16.74 -13.81 -33.31
N PRO A 119 -17.51 -13.53 -34.39
CA PRO A 119 -18.53 -12.46 -34.43
C PRO A 119 -19.72 -12.70 -33.48
N ARG A 120 -20.35 -11.62 -32.98
CA ARG A 120 -21.49 -11.68 -32.02
C ARG A 120 -22.56 -10.63 -32.29
N LEU A 121 -23.76 -10.80 -31.72
CA LEU A 121 -24.82 -9.79 -31.76
C LEU A 121 -24.55 -8.65 -30.75
N PRO A 122 -24.90 -7.38 -31.07
CA PRO A 122 -24.88 -6.27 -30.12
C PRO A 122 -25.79 -6.55 -28.91
N LYS A 123 -25.38 -6.16 -27.70
CA LYS A 123 -26.22 -6.31 -26.50
C LYS A 123 -27.30 -5.22 -26.49
N ALA A 124 -28.57 -5.62 -26.51
CA ALA A 124 -29.68 -4.68 -26.32
C ALA A 124 -29.70 -4.17 -24.87
N ALA A 125 -29.85 -2.85 -24.70
CA ALA A 125 -30.04 -2.22 -23.40
C ALA A 125 -31.42 -2.61 -22.82
N ALA A 126 -31.45 -3.56 -21.89
CA ALA A 126 -32.63 -3.84 -21.07
C ALA A 126 -32.25 -4.46 -19.72
N ASN A 127 -32.56 -3.68 -18.68
CA ASN A 127 -33.07 -4.02 -17.35
C ASN A 127 -32.30 -4.91 -16.37
N SER A 128 -32.36 -4.42 -15.13
CA SER A 128 -32.14 -5.07 -13.84
C SER A 128 -32.74 -6.47 -13.73
N ASP A 129 -32.13 -7.25 -12.84
CA ASP A 129 -32.45 -8.63 -12.44
C ASP A 129 -31.75 -9.74 -13.24
N ALA A 130 -30.50 -10.00 -12.87
CA ALA A 130 -29.94 -11.35 -12.91
C ALA A 130 -28.79 -11.47 -11.90
N THR A 131 -29.08 -12.14 -10.79
CA THR A 131 -28.09 -12.69 -9.85
C THR A 131 -27.15 -13.63 -10.61
N PRO A 132 -25.81 -13.51 -10.51
CA PRO A 132 -24.94 -14.52 -11.07
C PRO A 132 -24.74 -15.62 -10.03
N THR A 133 -25.47 -16.72 -10.21
CA THR A 133 -25.09 -18.03 -9.69
C THR A 133 -23.84 -18.51 -10.45
N ALA A 134 -22.67 -18.32 -9.86
CA ALA A 134 -21.44 -18.97 -10.30
C ALA A 134 -21.14 -20.13 -9.36
N SER A 135 -21.53 -21.34 -9.79
CA SER A 135 -21.12 -22.59 -9.20
C SER A 135 -19.62 -22.80 -9.46
N THR A 136 -18.79 -22.52 -8.46
CA THR A 136 -17.45 -23.10 -8.34
C THR A 136 -17.54 -24.23 -7.32
N LYS A 137 -17.31 -25.46 -7.78
CA LYS A 137 -17.19 -26.62 -6.88
C LYS A 137 -16.11 -26.34 -5.83
N PRO A 138 -16.33 -26.68 -4.55
CA PRO A 138 -15.29 -26.60 -3.54
C PRO A 138 -14.19 -27.59 -3.88
N VAL A 139 -12.96 -27.12 -4.08
CA VAL A 139 -11.80 -27.97 -3.94
C VAL A 139 -11.67 -28.24 -2.44
N ALA A 140 -11.98 -29.48 -2.04
CA ALA A 140 -11.80 -29.94 -0.66
C ALA A 140 -10.35 -29.71 -0.21
N PRO A 141 -10.12 -29.34 1.06
CA PRO A 141 -8.78 -29.23 1.59
C PRO A 141 -8.16 -30.62 1.55
N ASN A 142 -7.12 -30.81 0.73
CA ASN A 142 -6.26 -31.96 0.88
C ASN A 142 -5.72 -31.92 2.31
N SER A 143 -6.14 -32.89 3.13
CA SER A 143 -5.57 -33.15 4.44
C SER A 143 -4.05 -33.20 4.29
N PRO A 144 -3.28 -32.49 5.14
CA PRO A 144 -1.83 -32.59 5.06
C PRO A 144 -1.45 -34.02 5.43
N ALA A 145 -0.86 -34.74 4.46
CA ALA A 145 0.05 -35.82 4.80
C ALA A 145 1.04 -35.23 5.81
N SER A 146 1.20 -35.93 6.95
CA SER A 146 1.99 -35.55 8.11
C SER A 146 3.38 -35.01 7.73
N ALA A 147 3.45 -33.69 7.49
CA ALA A 147 4.68 -32.94 7.41
C ALA A 147 4.88 -32.29 8.78
N LYS A 148 5.99 -32.62 9.44
CA LYS A 148 6.39 -32.00 10.72
C LYS A 148 6.23 -30.48 10.60
N ALA A 149 5.45 -29.87 11.50
CA ALA A 149 5.42 -28.43 11.64
C ALA A 149 6.87 -27.92 11.77
N PRO A 150 7.26 -26.86 11.03
CA PRO A 150 8.58 -26.28 11.22
C PRO A 150 8.78 -25.88 12.69
N PRO A 151 9.99 -26.02 13.24
CA PRO A 151 10.27 -25.62 14.61
C PRO A 151 9.90 -24.14 14.78
N GLY A 152 9.20 -23.77 15.85
CA GLY A 152 8.90 -22.38 16.21
C GLY A 152 7.41 -22.00 16.33
N ALA A 153 6.49 -22.78 15.76
CA ALA A 153 5.05 -22.50 15.84
C ALA A 153 4.42 -22.97 17.17
N VAL A 154 3.54 -22.15 17.76
CA VAL A 154 2.65 -22.58 18.86
C VAL A 154 1.44 -23.31 18.26
N SER A 155 1.04 -24.44 18.84
CA SER A 155 -0.16 -25.17 18.41
C SER A 155 -1.41 -24.30 18.59
N SER A 156 -2.23 -24.17 17.54
CA SER A 156 -3.40 -23.26 17.47
C SER A 156 -4.46 -23.51 18.56
N VAL A 157 -4.51 -24.71 19.13
CA VAL A 157 -5.52 -25.11 20.12
C VAL A 157 -5.18 -24.63 21.54
N ALA A 158 -3.90 -24.39 21.87
CA ALA A 158 -3.47 -23.94 23.20
C ALA A 158 -3.50 -22.40 23.35
N ALA A 159 -3.51 -21.66 22.24
CA ALA A 159 -3.29 -20.21 22.22
C ALA A 159 -4.57 -19.37 22.35
N SER A 160 -5.77 -19.95 22.18
CA SER A 160 -7.04 -19.20 22.20
C SER A 160 -7.42 -18.61 23.57
N SER A 161 -6.81 -19.10 24.66
CA SER A 161 -7.03 -18.58 26.03
C SER A 161 -5.85 -17.75 26.58
N MET A 162 -4.78 -17.59 25.80
CA MET A 162 -3.55 -16.94 26.25
C MET A 162 -3.52 -15.46 25.88
N THR A 163 -2.89 -14.67 26.73
CA THR A 163 -2.58 -13.27 26.41
C THR A 163 -1.48 -13.20 25.35
N PRO A 164 -1.43 -12.13 24.53
CA PRO A 164 -0.37 -11.95 23.53
C PRO A 164 1.05 -12.07 24.14
N GLY A 165 1.26 -11.52 25.34
CA GLY A 165 2.55 -11.62 26.05
C GLY A 165 2.94 -13.04 26.46
N GLU A 166 1.97 -13.92 26.75
CA GLU A 166 2.23 -15.32 27.05
C GLU A 166 2.58 -16.11 25.79
N VAL A 167 1.91 -15.84 24.67
CA VAL A 167 2.22 -16.44 23.37
C VAL A 167 3.66 -16.10 22.98
N LEU A 168 4.04 -14.82 23.07
CA LEU A 168 5.40 -14.36 22.75
C LEU A 168 6.46 -15.09 23.60
N LYS A 169 6.21 -15.33 24.89
CA LYS A 169 7.13 -16.07 25.77
C LYS A 169 7.32 -17.53 25.34
N GLN A 170 6.32 -18.16 24.75
CA GLN A 170 6.37 -19.57 24.34
C GLN A 170 7.07 -19.81 23.00
N LEU A 171 7.13 -18.81 22.12
CA LEU A 171 7.87 -18.91 20.87
C LEU A 171 9.34 -19.26 21.13
N LYS A 172 9.90 -20.11 20.27
CA LYS A 172 11.28 -20.60 20.39
C LYS A 172 12.10 -20.18 19.19
N PRO A 173 13.39 -19.85 19.39
CA PRO A 173 14.26 -19.58 18.27
C PRO A 173 14.41 -20.78 17.33
N VAL A 174 14.45 -20.50 16.04
CA VAL A 174 14.55 -21.52 14.96
C VAL A 174 15.95 -21.59 14.37
N ALA A 175 16.74 -20.53 14.54
CA ALA A 175 18.13 -20.44 14.13
C ALA A 175 18.93 -19.49 15.05
N PRO A 176 20.26 -19.66 15.16
CA PRO A 176 21.16 -18.64 15.70
C PRO A 176 21.12 -17.36 14.86
N SER A 177 21.22 -16.19 15.50
CA SER A 177 21.18 -14.89 14.78
C SER A 177 22.26 -14.76 13.71
N LYS A 178 23.47 -15.28 13.97
CA LYS A 178 24.59 -15.27 13.01
C LYS A 178 24.27 -16.00 11.70
N ASP A 179 23.52 -17.09 11.77
CA ASP A 179 23.16 -17.88 10.59
C ASP A 179 22.08 -17.15 9.78
N VAL A 180 21.15 -16.48 10.45
CA VAL A 180 20.15 -15.60 9.82
C VAL A 180 20.83 -14.43 9.13
N GLU A 181 21.74 -13.74 9.84
CA GLU A 181 22.53 -12.63 9.31
C GLU A 181 23.32 -13.03 8.05
N ALA A 182 23.99 -14.19 8.07
CA ALA A 182 24.76 -14.68 6.93
C ALA A 182 23.87 -14.94 5.70
N LYS A 183 22.74 -15.63 5.89
CA LYS A 183 21.78 -15.91 4.80
C LYS A 183 21.18 -14.65 4.20
N VAL A 184 20.81 -13.70 5.05
CA VAL A 184 20.22 -12.43 4.61
C VAL A 184 21.25 -11.58 3.87
N LEU A 185 22.51 -11.57 4.33
CA LEU A 185 23.59 -10.87 3.65
C LEU A 185 23.87 -11.47 2.27
N GLU A 186 23.92 -12.81 2.17
CA GLU A 186 24.06 -13.51 0.87
C GLU A 186 22.89 -13.17 -0.07
N CYS A 187 21.65 -13.20 0.43
CA CYS A 187 20.47 -12.80 -0.35
C CYS A 187 20.56 -11.34 -0.83
N ALA A 188 21.01 -10.42 0.02
CA ALA A 188 21.20 -9.02 -0.34
C ALA A 188 22.30 -8.84 -1.39
N GLU A 189 23.35 -9.67 -1.37
CA GLU A 189 24.41 -9.69 -2.39
C GLU A 189 23.90 -10.22 -3.73
N LEU A 190 23.10 -11.28 -3.72
CA LEU A 190 22.46 -11.84 -4.93
C LEU A 190 21.48 -10.84 -5.58
N LYS A 191 20.90 -9.94 -4.78
CA LYS A 191 20.03 -8.85 -5.24
C LYS A 191 20.80 -7.55 -5.54
N ALA A 192 22.08 -7.65 -5.93
CA ALA A 192 22.91 -6.49 -6.29
C ALA A 192 22.17 -5.48 -7.18
N LEU A 193 22.37 -4.19 -6.88
CA LEU A 193 21.78 -3.05 -7.58
C LEU A 193 22.03 -3.18 -9.10
N SER A 194 21.10 -2.66 -9.92
CA SER A 194 21.29 -2.69 -11.37
C SER A 194 22.62 -2.02 -11.75
N PRO A 195 23.29 -2.40 -12.85
CA PRO A 195 24.54 -1.77 -13.27
C PRO A 195 24.42 -0.24 -13.40
N SER A 196 23.25 0.25 -13.82
CA SER A 196 22.93 1.68 -13.88
C SER A 196 22.95 2.33 -12.48
N VAL A 197 22.24 1.75 -11.51
CA VAL A 197 22.20 2.26 -10.13
C VAL A 197 23.58 2.18 -9.49
N ALA A 198 24.27 1.03 -9.61
CA ALA A 198 25.61 0.84 -9.05
C ALA A 198 26.61 1.88 -9.61
N ARG A 199 26.54 2.19 -10.91
CA ARG A 199 27.36 3.23 -11.54
C ARG A 199 27.08 4.61 -10.97
N VAL A 200 25.81 4.96 -10.79
CA VAL A 200 25.43 6.25 -10.20
C VAL A 200 25.92 6.36 -8.76
N MET A 201 25.75 5.30 -7.96
CA MET A 201 26.23 5.23 -6.58
C MET A 201 27.75 5.37 -6.49
N ASP A 202 28.50 4.70 -7.37
CA ASP A 202 29.96 4.81 -7.46
C ASP A 202 30.39 6.23 -7.83
N VAL A 203 29.85 6.80 -8.91
CA VAL A 203 30.18 8.16 -9.35
C VAL A 203 29.88 9.17 -8.25
N ALA A 204 28.71 9.11 -7.61
CA ALA A 204 28.32 10.05 -6.56
C ALA A 204 29.13 9.90 -5.26
N SER A 205 29.77 8.75 -5.03
CA SER A 205 30.62 8.53 -3.85
C SER A 205 32.02 9.15 -3.97
N ARG A 206 32.42 9.61 -5.16
CA ARG A 206 33.77 10.15 -5.40
C ARG A 206 33.84 11.61 -4.90
N PRO A 207 34.82 11.98 -4.06
CA PRO A 207 34.96 13.34 -3.54
C PRO A 207 35.08 14.45 -4.61
N ALA A 208 35.53 14.10 -5.82
CA ALA A 208 35.72 15.00 -6.95
C ALA A 208 34.71 14.77 -8.10
N ALA A 209 33.58 14.11 -7.83
CA ALA A 209 32.56 13.88 -8.84
C ALA A 209 32.00 15.20 -9.37
N SER A 210 32.12 15.45 -10.67
CA SER A 210 31.46 16.60 -11.29
C SER A 210 29.96 16.32 -11.44
N ILE A 211 29.14 17.37 -11.34
CA ILE A 211 27.70 17.28 -11.60
C ILE A 211 27.43 16.67 -12.98
N ASP A 212 28.23 17.04 -14.00
CA ASP A 212 28.06 16.50 -15.35
C ASP A 212 28.37 15.00 -15.43
N SER A 213 29.33 14.50 -14.65
CA SER A 213 29.60 13.05 -14.58
C SER A 213 28.43 12.27 -13.98
N LEU A 214 27.80 12.82 -12.95
CA LEU A 214 26.62 12.22 -12.31
C LEU A 214 25.39 12.27 -13.23
N VAL A 215 25.16 13.41 -13.87
CA VAL A 215 24.07 13.58 -14.87
C VAL A 215 24.24 12.59 -16.01
N SER A 216 25.47 12.38 -16.50
CA SER A 216 25.76 11.39 -17.55
C SER A 216 25.45 9.97 -17.10
N ALA A 217 25.85 9.60 -15.87
CA ALA A 217 25.57 8.29 -15.30
C ALA A 217 24.05 8.03 -15.16
N ILE A 218 23.28 9.02 -14.71
CA ILE A 218 21.82 8.93 -14.58
C ILE A 218 21.14 8.82 -15.94
N ARG A 219 21.56 9.64 -16.93
CA ARG A 219 20.96 9.66 -18.27
C ARG A 219 21.09 8.34 -19.03
N CYS A 220 21.98 7.45 -18.61
CA CYS A 220 22.11 6.12 -19.19
C CYS A 220 20.85 5.26 -18.97
N ASP A 221 20.00 5.62 -18.01
CA ASP A 221 18.79 4.88 -17.67
C ASP A 221 17.59 5.85 -17.62
N HIS A 222 16.73 5.76 -18.63
CA HIS A 222 15.58 6.66 -18.78
C HIS A 222 14.57 6.51 -17.64
N ALA A 223 14.38 5.29 -17.12
CA ALA A 223 13.43 5.04 -16.03
C ALA A 223 13.92 5.67 -14.73
N ILE A 224 15.21 5.50 -14.40
CA ILE A 224 15.84 6.14 -13.24
C ILE A 224 15.80 7.67 -13.38
N ALA A 225 16.15 8.20 -14.56
CA ALA A 225 16.13 9.64 -14.82
C ALA A 225 14.74 10.25 -14.59
N LEU A 226 13.67 9.60 -15.08
CA LEU A 226 12.30 10.05 -14.86
C LEU A 226 11.90 10.00 -13.38
N LYS A 227 12.22 8.91 -12.68
CA LYS A 227 11.93 8.76 -11.23
C LYS A 227 12.65 9.81 -10.40
N ILE A 228 13.90 10.15 -10.72
CA ILE A 228 14.64 11.24 -10.06
C ILE A 228 13.97 12.59 -10.30
N ILE A 229 13.60 12.91 -11.54
CA ILE A 229 12.92 14.18 -11.85
C ILE A 229 11.61 14.28 -11.06
N LYS A 230 10.84 13.20 -11.03
CA LYS A 230 9.59 13.10 -10.25
C LYS A 230 9.84 13.30 -8.76
N LEU A 231 10.83 12.62 -8.19
CA LEU A 231 11.18 12.76 -6.77
C LEU A 231 11.65 14.18 -6.45
N ALA A 232 12.50 14.77 -7.29
CA ALA A 232 13.01 16.13 -7.12
C ALA A 232 11.95 17.23 -7.29
N ASN A 233 10.79 16.89 -7.88
CA ASN A 233 9.61 17.76 -7.96
C ASN A 233 8.62 17.55 -6.81
N SER A 234 8.77 16.49 -6.00
CA SER A 234 7.86 16.23 -4.88
C SER A 234 8.00 17.29 -3.79
N ALA A 235 6.95 17.46 -2.98
CA ALA A 235 6.90 18.44 -1.90
C ALA A 235 8.09 18.36 -0.92
N VAL A 236 8.67 17.17 -0.73
CA VAL A 236 9.85 16.95 0.11
C VAL A 236 11.11 17.64 -0.44
N PHE A 237 11.29 17.63 -1.75
CA PHE A 237 12.51 18.12 -2.42
C PHE A 237 12.31 19.44 -3.19
N SER A 238 11.05 19.82 -3.44
CA SER A 238 10.70 21.00 -4.22
C SER A 238 10.88 22.29 -3.42
N ARG A 239 11.71 23.19 -3.94
CA ARG A 239 11.93 24.54 -3.39
C ARG A 239 11.73 25.60 -4.49
N GLY A 240 10.67 25.47 -5.30
CA GLY A 240 10.36 26.42 -6.39
C GLY A 240 9.63 25.79 -7.58
N GLU A 241 9.87 26.33 -8.78
CA GLU A 241 9.23 25.85 -10.01
C GLU A 241 9.58 24.40 -10.37
N ALA A 242 8.67 23.70 -11.03
CA ALA A 242 8.87 22.34 -11.48
C ALA A 242 10.06 22.23 -12.44
N ILE A 243 10.91 21.23 -12.22
CA ILE A 243 12.05 20.93 -13.07
C ILE A 243 11.73 19.84 -14.08
N ASN A 244 12.34 19.94 -15.26
CA ASN A 244 12.14 19.02 -16.37
C ASN A 244 13.44 18.36 -16.85
N SER A 245 14.54 18.51 -16.09
CA SER A 245 15.84 17.94 -16.48
C SER A 245 16.59 17.35 -15.29
N VAL A 246 17.34 16.27 -15.55
CA VAL A 246 18.22 15.61 -14.56
C VAL A 246 19.25 16.57 -13.99
N LYS A 247 19.81 17.47 -14.81
CA LYS A 247 20.80 18.44 -14.35
C LYS A 247 20.20 19.43 -13.34
N ALA A 248 18.99 19.91 -13.61
CA ALA A 248 18.26 20.76 -12.66
C ALA A 248 17.91 20.00 -11.36
N ALA A 249 17.58 18.70 -11.45
CA ALA A 249 17.35 17.84 -10.29
C ALA A 249 18.60 17.74 -9.41
N VAL A 250 19.76 17.42 -10.01
CA VAL A 250 21.02 17.30 -9.29
C VAL A 250 21.44 18.62 -8.64
N LEU A 251 21.26 19.75 -9.34
CA LEU A 251 21.60 21.08 -8.81
C LEU A 251 20.71 21.49 -7.63
N ARG A 252 19.43 21.13 -7.67
CA ARG A 252 18.46 21.48 -6.61
C ARG A 252 18.59 20.59 -5.39
N VAL A 253 18.65 19.28 -5.61
CA VAL A 253 18.58 18.26 -4.55
C VAL A 253 19.95 18.01 -3.95
N GLY A 254 21.03 18.22 -4.72
CA GLY A 254 22.39 17.95 -4.31
C GLY A 254 22.84 16.51 -4.61
N VAL A 255 24.15 16.32 -4.75
CA VAL A 255 24.77 15.03 -5.15
C VAL A 255 24.45 13.92 -4.17
N GLU A 256 24.52 14.19 -2.86
CA GLU A 256 24.30 13.19 -1.83
C GLU A 256 22.85 12.71 -1.78
N SER A 257 21.89 13.64 -1.83
CA SER A 257 20.46 13.29 -1.85
C SER A 257 20.07 12.55 -3.15
N ILE A 258 20.69 12.88 -4.29
CA ILE A 258 20.52 12.10 -5.54
C ILE A 258 21.09 10.70 -5.39
N ARG A 259 22.25 10.54 -4.76
CA ARG A 259 22.84 9.23 -4.48
C ARG A 259 21.88 8.37 -3.66
N GLN A 260 21.35 8.92 -2.57
CA GLN A 260 20.36 8.26 -1.71
C GLN A 260 19.08 7.90 -2.46
N ALA A 261 18.55 8.82 -3.28
CA ALA A 261 17.37 8.59 -4.10
C ALA A 261 17.57 7.45 -5.11
N VAL A 262 18.70 7.44 -5.82
CA VAL A 262 19.01 6.42 -6.83
C VAL A 262 19.25 5.06 -6.20
N GLY A 263 19.98 5.01 -5.09
CA GLY A 263 20.12 3.80 -4.29
C GLY A 263 18.75 3.23 -3.91
N THR A 264 17.86 4.10 -3.41
CA THR A 264 16.52 3.68 -2.98
C THR A 264 15.64 3.21 -4.13
N ILE A 265 15.64 3.92 -5.27
CA ILE A 265 14.95 3.48 -6.49
C ILE A 265 15.45 2.09 -6.93
N GLY A 266 16.76 1.86 -6.86
CA GLY A 266 17.34 0.56 -7.19
C GLY A 266 16.90 -0.56 -6.26
N VAL A 267 16.80 -0.29 -4.96
CA VAL A 267 16.24 -1.24 -3.98
C VAL A 267 14.78 -1.53 -4.34
N MET A 268 13.97 -0.49 -4.57
CA MET A 268 12.56 -0.64 -4.94
C MET A 268 12.37 -1.56 -6.15
N GLU A 269 13.12 -1.31 -7.24
CA GLU A 269 13.05 -2.12 -8.46
C GLU A 269 13.39 -3.60 -8.21
N LYS A 270 14.35 -3.89 -7.33
CA LYS A 270 14.77 -5.26 -7.02
C LYS A 270 13.73 -6.05 -6.24
N PHE A 271 12.92 -5.36 -5.44
CA PHE A 271 11.85 -5.98 -4.66
C PHE A 271 10.44 -5.66 -5.19
N SER A 272 10.32 -5.32 -6.49
CA SER A 272 9.03 -5.03 -7.14
C SER A 272 8.37 -6.25 -7.82
N SER A 273 8.77 -7.50 -7.53
CA SER A 273 8.24 -8.72 -8.21
C SER A 273 7.24 -9.46 -7.30
N GLY A 274 5.99 -9.74 -7.69
CA GLY A 274 5.51 -10.81 -8.60
C GLY A 274 4.54 -11.74 -7.83
N PRO A 275 3.54 -12.41 -8.45
CA PRO A 275 2.56 -13.23 -7.73
C PRO A 275 3.24 -14.34 -6.91
N GLY A 276 2.94 -14.40 -5.61
CA GLY A 276 3.52 -15.38 -4.66
C GLY A 276 4.44 -14.81 -3.57
N SER A 277 4.67 -13.49 -3.53
CA SER A 277 5.36 -12.84 -2.41
C SER A 277 4.61 -13.03 -1.08
N LEU A 278 5.34 -13.27 0.01
CA LEU A 278 4.79 -13.37 1.37
C LEU A 278 4.29 -12.02 1.90
N ILE A 279 4.85 -10.93 1.39
CA ILE A 279 4.45 -9.56 1.71
C ILE A 279 3.85 -8.93 0.44
N ASP A 280 2.70 -8.28 0.58
CA ASP A 280 2.13 -7.46 -0.49
C ASP A 280 3.08 -6.29 -0.77
N THR A 281 3.76 -6.35 -1.91
CA THR A 281 4.78 -5.36 -2.30
C THR A 281 4.19 -3.98 -2.55
N LEU A 282 2.92 -3.89 -2.95
CA LEU A 282 2.28 -2.60 -3.24
C LEU A 282 1.96 -1.89 -1.94
N GLN A 283 1.32 -2.60 -1.01
CA GLN A 283 1.08 -2.14 0.37
C GLN A 283 2.39 -1.83 1.09
N PHE A 284 3.43 -2.63 0.89
CA PHE A 284 4.75 -2.40 1.48
C PHE A 284 5.32 -1.06 1.03
N TRP A 285 5.37 -0.80 -0.28
CA TRP A 285 5.99 0.42 -0.79
C TRP A 285 5.15 1.66 -0.55
N GLU A 286 3.82 1.55 -0.51
CA GLU A 286 2.94 2.63 -0.04
C GLU A 286 3.28 3.02 1.40
N HIS A 287 3.43 2.02 2.29
CA HIS A 287 3.84 2.24 3.68
C HIS A 287 5.22 2.89 3.75
N SER A 288 6.22 2.35 3.04
CA SER A 288 7.56 2.95 3.05
C SER A 288 7.58 4.38 2.51
N LEU A 289 6.78 4.72 1.50
CA LEU A 289 6.62 6.09 1.03
C LEU A 289 5.99 6.99 2.10
N ALA A 290 4.91 6.54 2.73
CA ALA A 290 4.25 7.29 3.81
C ALA A 290 5.20 7.55 4.99
N VAL A 291 6.00 6.56 5.38
CA VAL A 291 7.01 6.73 6.43
C VAL A 291 8.10 7.70 6.01
N GLY A 292 8.56 7.65 4.76
CA GLY A 292 9.51 8.62 4.20
C GLY A 292 8.98 10.06 4.27
N VAL A 293 7.77 10.28 3.75
CA VAL A 293 7.11 11.61 3.77
C VAL A 293 6.91 12.10 5.20
N ALA A 294 6.38 11.26 6.08
CA ALA A 294 6.15 11.61 7.48
C ALA A 294 7.47 11.97 8.18
N SER A 295 8.51 11.16 7.99
CA SER A 295 9.83 11.39 8.58
C SER A 295 10.44 12.71 8.10
N ALA A 296 10.26 13.08 6.84
CA ALA A 296 10.75 14.35 6.29
C ALA A 296 10.06 15.57 6.95
N HIS A 297 8.74 15.55 7.07
CA HIS A 297 7.98 16.63 7.73
C HIS A 297 8.30 16.72 9.22
N ILE A 298 8.40 15.58 9.90
CA ILE A 298 8.83 15.50 11.29
C ILE A 298 10.24 16.08 11.45
N ALA A 299 11.19 15.70 10.59
CA ALA A 299 12.56 16.19 10.63
C ALA A 299 12.64 17.71 10.42
N ALA A 300 11.90 18.24 9.46
CA ALA A 300 11.83 19.68 9.20
C ALA A 300 11.27 20.45 10.41
N ARG A 301 10.24 19.91 11.07
CA ARG A 301 9.58 20.54 12.22
C ARG A 301 10.43 20.46 13.49
N ALA A 302 10.97 19.28 13.79
CA ALA A 302 11.75 19.00 15.00
C ALA A 302 13.23 19.39 14.86
N LYS A 303 13.71 19.68 13.64
CA LYS A 303 15.11 19.94 13.31
C LYS A 303 16.04 18.82 13.78
N SER A 304 15.59 17.57 13.64
CA SER A 304 16.30 16.38 14.11
C SER A 304 17.36 15.87 13.14
N MET A 305 17.14 16.06 11.83
CA MET A 305 18.06 15.75 10.73
C MET A 305 17.61 16.45 9.44
N GLU A 306 18.38 16.32 8.37
CA GLU A 306 17.97 16.77 7.03
C GLU A 306 16.72 16.01 6.57
N PRO A 307 15.66 16.70 6.10
CA PRO A 307 14.42 16.07 5.63
C PRO A 307 14.63 15.03 4.54
N GLU A 308 15.57 15.27 3.63
CA GLU A 308 15.92 14.37 2.53
C GLU A 308 16.53 13.05 3.03
N SER A 309 17.39 13.13 4.06
CA SER A 309 17.95 11.95 4.74
C SER A 309 16.87 11.22 5.56
N ALA A 310 15.95 11.96 6.20
CA ALA A 310 14.83 11.36 6.93
C ALA A 310 13.86 10.63 6.00
N PHE A 311 13.60 11.20 4.83
CA PHE A 311 12.81 10.57 3.77
C PHE A 311 13.43 9.25 3.34
N THR A 312 14.73 9.26 3.04
CA THR A 312 15.47 8.06 2.64
C THR A 312 15.46 7.00 3.74
N ALA A 313 15.68 7.40 5.01
CA ALA A 313 15.63 6.48 6.14
C ALA A 313 14.23 5.84 6.29
N GLY A 314 13.17 6.65 6.16
CA GLY A 314 11.80 6.17 6.18
C GLY A 314 11.45 5.24 5.01
N LEU A 315 11.99 5.48 3.81
CA LEU A 315 11.74 4.62 2.66
C LEU A 315 12.46 3.26 2.76
N LEU A 316 13.58 3.19 3.51
CA LEU A 316 14.39 1.98 3.66
C LEU A 316 14.14 1.22 4.97
N HIS A 317 13.36 1.77 5.91
CA HIS A 317 13.26 1.26 7.29
C HIS A 317 12.90 -0.23 7.38
N ASP A 318 11.98 -0.68 6.53
CA ASP A 318 11.40 -2.03 6.56
C ASP A 318 11.97 -2.98 5.49
N VAL A 319 12.96 -2.56 4.70
CA VAL A 319 13.53 -3.39 3.60
C VAL A 319 14.07 -4.73 4.12
N GLY A 320 14.52 -4.78 5.38
CA GLY A 320 14.95 -6.02 6.03
C GLY A 320 13.87 -7.11 6.04
N ARG A 321 12.58 -6.75 6.02
CA ARG A 321 11.46 -7.70 5.98
C ARG A 321 11.35 -8.39 4.63
N LEU A 322 11.53 -7.65 3.54
CA LEU A 322 11.58 -8.22 2.19
C LEU A 322 12.76 -9.18 2.03
N LEU A 323 13.91 -8.82 2.61
CA LEU A 323 15.08 -9.68 2.63
C LEU A 323 14.86 -10.95 3.46
N LEU A 324 14.22 -10.86 4.62
CA LEU A 324 13.87 -12.04 5.42
C LEU A 324 12.86 -12.95 4.71
N ALA A 325 11.84 -12.37 4.07
CA ALA A 325 10.85 -13.09 3.28
C ALA A 325 11.49 -13.86 2.12
N GLU A 326 12.49 -13.29 1.47
CA GLU A 326 13.21 -13.94 0.35
C GLU A 326 14.24 -14.97 0.85
N ALA A 327 15.02 -14.64 1.88
CA ALA A 327 16.11 -15.48 2.37
C ALA A 327 15.62 -16.69 3.16
N MET A 328 14.47 -16.57 3.84
CA MET A 328 13.91 -17.58 4.73
C MET A 328 12.37 -17.70 4.61
N PRO A 329 11.81 -17.93 3.41
CA PRO A 329 10.37 -17.83 3.15
C PRO A 329 9.51 -18.68 4.07
N GLU A 330 9.87 -19.95 4.28
CA GLU A 330 9.11 -20.86 5.15
C GLU A 330 9.05 -20.39 6.61
N HIS A 331 10.17 -19.89 7.14
CA HIS A 331 10.22 -19.38 8.52
C HIS A 331 9.51 -18.04 8.63
N TYR A 332 9.70 -17.17 7.63
CA TYR A 332 9.11 -15.84 7.66
C TYR A 332 7.59 -15.89 7.47
N LYS A 333 7.07 -16.84 6.70
CA LYS A 333 5.63 -17.12 6.64
C LYS A 333 5.07 -17.46 8.02
N VAL A 334 5.73 -18.35 8.77
CA VAL A 334 5.31 -18.70 10.13
C VAL A 334 5.33 -17.49 11.07
N ILE A 335 6.33 -16.63 10.94
CA ILE A 335 6.44 -15.38 11.72
C ILE A 335 5.26 -14.46 11.41
N LEU A 336 4.96 -14.22 10.13
CA LEU A 336 3.82 -13.40 9.69
C LEU A 336 2.49 -13.97 10.19
N ASP A 337 2.26 -15.27 9.99
CA ASP A 337 1.04 -15.96 10.43
C ASP A 337 0.88 -15.89 11.96
N THR A 338 1.96 -16.07 12.71
CA THR A 338 1.98 -15.98 14.18
C THR A 338 1.65 -14.56 14.64
N ALA A 339 2.29 -13.55 14.04
CA ALA A 339 2.04 -12.16 14.38
C ALA A 339 0.58 -11.78 14.12
N HIS A 340 0.04 -12.15 12.95
CA HIS A 340 -1.34 -11.87 12.57
C HIS A 340 -2.35 -12.60 13.46
N THR A 341 -2.19 -13.92 13.65
CA THR A 341 -3.13 -14.75 14.41
C THR A 341 -3.23 -14.31 15.88
N HIS A 342 -2.14 -13.85 16.47
CA HIS A 342 -2.08 -13.48 17.88
C HIS A 342 -2.11 -11.97 18.13
N GLY A 343 -2.21 -11.15 17.08
CA GLY A 343 -2.18 -9.70 17.18
C GLY A 343 -0.90 -9.18 17.84
N LEU A 344 0.25 -9.72 17.47
CA LEU A 344 1.55 -9.36 18.02
C LEU A 344 2.29 -8.39 17.08
N PRO A 345 3.05 -7.42 17.63
CA PRO A 345 4.00 -6.64 16.83
C PRO A 345 4.99 -7.56 16.10
N LEU A 346 5.15 -7.34 14.80
CA LEU A 346 5.93 -8.25 13.95
C LEU A 346 7.40 -8.33 14.38
N ASP A 347 8.01 -7.20 14.74
CA ASP A 347 9.40 -7.13 15.21
C ASP A 347 9.66 -7.98 16.46
N GLN A 348 8.68 -8.07 17.37
CA GLN A 348 8.79 -8.88 18.58
C GLN A 348 8.77 -10.37 18.24
N VAL A 349 7.92 -10.78 17.30
CA VAL A 349 7.87 -12.17 16.82
C VAL A 349 9.18 -12.53 16.11
N GLU A 350 9.69 -11.65 15.24
CA GLU A 350 10.99 -11.82 14.58
C GLU A 350 12.12 -12.00 15.59
N ARG A 351 12.27 -11.07 16.57
CA ARG A 351 13.31 -11.16 17.60
C ARG A 351 13.22 -12.46 18.39
N ARG A 352 12.01 -12.96 18.62
CA ARG A 352 11.80 -14.17 19.40
C ARG A 352 12.09 -15.45 18.62
N VAL A 353 11.77 -15.47 17.33
CA VAL A 353 11.91 -16.63 16.45
C VAL A 353 13.30 -16.68 15.80
N LEU A 354 13.89 -15.53 15.46
CA LEU A 354 15.16 -15.42 14.72
C LEU A 354 16.33 -14.91 15.57
N ASN A 355 16.10 -14.50 16.83
CA ASN A 355 17.08 -13.79 17.68
C ASN A 355 17.58 -12.45 17.11
N VAL A 356 16.94 -11.95 16.05
CA VAL A 356 17.30 -10.72 15.33
C VAL A 356 16.01 -10.18 14.70
N SER A 357 15.88 -8.85 14.58
CA SER A 357 14.77 -8.25 13.80
C SER A 357 15.19 -7.90 12.38
N HIS A 358 14.21 -7.62 11.53
CA HIS A 358 14.45 -7.04 10.20
C HIS A 358 15.34 -5.78 10.24
N ALA A 359 15.17 -4.93 11.26
CA ALA A 359 15.89 -3.67 11.40
C ALA A 359 17.37 -3.89 11.77
N ASP A 360 17.66 -4.86 12.64
CA ASP A 360 19.04 -5.16 13.07
C ASP A 360 19.91 -5.61 11.89
N LEU A 361 19.33 -6.34 10.94
CA LEU A 361 19.98 -6.85 9.73
C LEU A 361 20.42 -5.73 8.77
N MET A 362 19.75 -4.58 8.81
CA MET A 362 20.02 -3.49 7.86
C MET A 362 21.38 -2.82 8.08
N ARG A 363 21.97 -2.92 9.27
CA ARG A 363 23.26 -2.27 9.59
C ARG A 363 24.42 -2.72 8.67
N PRO A 364 24.75 -4.02 8.56
CA PRO A 364 25.77 -4.48 7.61
C PRO A 364 25.37 -4.27 6.15
N ILE A 365 24.07 -4.37 5.83
CA ILE A 365 23.55 -4.24 4.46
C ILE A 365 23.71 -2.80 3.94
N LEU A 366 23.26 -1.80 4.70
CA LEU A 366 23.35 -0.39 4.31
C LEU A 366 24.80 0.04 4.12
N ARG A 367 25.71 -0.44 4.97
CA ARG A 367 27.15 -0.21 4.82
C ARG A 367 27.69 -0.82 3.53
N ARG A 368 27.27 -2.04 3.19
CA ARG A 368 27.68 -2.74 1.97
C ARG A 368 27.12 -2.07 0.71
N TRP A 369 25.89 -1.58 0.78
CA TRP A 369 25.24 -0.81 -0.29
C TRP A 369 25.73 0.65 -0.37
N ASN A 370 26.74 1.01 0.44
CA ASN A 370 27.39 2.32 0.45
C ASN A 370 26.43 3.48 0.79
N PHE A 371 25.37 3.25 1.58
CA PHE A 371 24.52 4.34 2.07
C PHE A 371 25.24 5.18 3.14
N ALA A 372 24.80 6.43 3.32
CA ALA A 372 25.38 7.34 4.30
C ALA A 372 25.24 6.80 5.73
N LYS A 373 26.29 6.99 6.55
CA LYS A 373 26.34 6.47 7.92
C LYS A 373 25.22 7.01 8.81
N GLU A 374 24.78 8.24 8.56
CA GLU A 374 23.68 8.91 9.27
C GLU A 374 22.32 8.22 9.10
N LEU A 375 22.12 7.44 8.03
CA LEU A 375 20.87 6.71 7.80
C LEU A 375 20.79 5.41 8.62
N VAL A 376 21.91 4.91 9.12
CA VAL A 376 22.00 3.56 9.70
C VAL A 376 21.24 3.47 11.03
N GLU A 377 21.50 4.37 11.98
CA GLU A 377 20.82 4.29 13.29
C GLU A 377 19.31 4.53 13.20
N PRO A 378 18.83 5.54 12.44
CA PRO A 378 17.40 5.77 12.31
C PRO A 378 16.66 4.57 11.70
N ILE A 379 17.29 3.86 10.75
CA ILE A 379 16.73 2.63 10.18
C ILE A 379 16.81 1.48 11.18
N VAL A 380 17.90 1.28 11.91
CA VAL A 380 18.06 0.12 12.81
C VAL A 380 17.18 0.24 14.06
N LEU A 381 16.94 1.47 14.53
CA LEU A 381 16.25 1.73 15.79
C LEU A 381 14.78 2.15 15.63
N HIS A 382 14.20 2.12 14.42
CA HIS A 382 12.86 2.67 14.15
C HIS A 382 11.70 1.97 14.89
N GLU A 383 11.86 0.71 15.33
CA GLU A 383 10.86 0.02 16.15
C GLU A 383 10.99 0.35 17.65
N SER A 384 12.03 1.08 18.04
CA SER A 384 12.34 1.36 19.44
C SER A 384 11.42 2.45 20.01
N GLY A 385 10.84 2.20 21.19
CA GLY A 385 10.20 3.25 21.98
C GLY A 385 11.21 4.20 22.64
N ALA A 386 10.74 5.34 23.15
CA ALA A 386 11.59 6.38 23.72
C ALA A 386 12.52 5.87 24.83
N ASN A 387 12.07 4.89 25.63
CA ASN A 387 12.87 4.32 26.72
C ASN A 387 14.13 3.58 26.24
N VAL A 388 14.05 2.87 25.11
CA VAL A 388 15.21 2.16 24.55
C VAL A 388 16.18 3.17 23.92
N LEU A 389 15.64 4.20 23.27
CA LEU A 389 16.44 5.22 22.60
C LEU A 389 17.24 6.09 23.58
N ARG A 390 16.79 6.29 24.84
CA ARG A 390 17.46 7.15 25.85
C ARG A 390 18.94 6.80 26.12
N ASN A 391 19.39 5.59 25.76
CA ASN A 391 20.78 5.17 25.89
C ASN A 391 21.68 5.61 24.70
N ALA A 392 21.10 6.20 23.65
CA ALA A 392 21.82 6.70 22.47
C ALA A 392 22.32 8.14 22.69
N THR A 393 23.20 8.62 21.80
CA THR A 393 23.57 10.05 21.79
C THR A 393 22.34 10.91 21.49
N ALA A 394 22.33 12.16 21.97
CA ALA A 394 21.20 13.07 21.77
C ALA A 394 20.81 13.24 20.28
N THR A 395 21.78 13.20 19.37
CA THR A 395 21.54 13.24 17.92
C THR A 395 20.91 11.94 17.43
N GLN A 396 21.49 10.78 17.74
CA GLN A 396 20.92 9.49 17.31
C GLN A 396 19.51 9.26 17.87
N LEU A 397 19.26 9.77 19.09
CA LEU A 397 17.97 9.75 19.75
C LEU A 397 16.88 10.43 18.93
N THR A 398 17.07 11.70 18.57
CA THR A 398 16.08 12.48 17.83
C THR A 398 15.92 11.98 16.39
N GLN A 399 17.01 11.55 15.75
CA GLN A 399 16.97 10.98 14.40
C GLN A 399 16.19 9.66 14.35
N SER A 400 16.43 8.76 15.30
CA SER A 400 15.71 7.48 15.37
C SER A 400 14.24 7.67 15.76
N ALA A 401 13.96 8.58 16.71
CA ALA A 401 12.59 8.92 17.08
C ALA A 401 11.80 9.53 15.92
N THR A 402 12.47 10.24 15.00
CA THR A 402 11.84 10.81 13.80
C THR A 402 11.28 9.73 12.89
N VAL A 403 12.09 8.72 12.55
CA VAL A 403 11.66 7.60 11.70
C VAL A 403 10.65 6.71 12.44
N SER A 404 10.85 6.50 13.75
CA SER A 404 9.90 5.75 14.59
C SER A 404 8.52 6.40 14.62
N LEU A 405 8.46 7.73 14.74
CA LEU A 405 7.21 8.48 14.74
C LEU A 405 6.56 8.44 13.35
N GLY A 406 7.36 8.58 12.29
CA GLY A 406 6.90 8.43 10.91
C GLY A 406 6.25 7.06 10.66
N ASN A 407 6.87 5.98 11.14
CA ASN A 407 6.34 4.61 11.04
C ASN A 407 4.98 4.48 11.72
N ARG A 408 4.87 4.95 12.98
CA ARG A 408 3.62 4.86 13.75
C ARG A 408 2.51 5.74 13.17
N LEU A 409 2.84 6.90 12.61
CA LEU A 409 1.86 7.75 11.92
C LEU A 409 1.36 7.09 10.63
N ALA A 410 2.24 6.53 9.80
CA ALA A 410 1.84 5.81 8.59
C ALA A 410 0.90 4.62 8.89
N GLN A 411 1.23 3.84 9.94
CA GLN A 411 0.37 2.75 10.44
C GLN A 411 -1.00 3.25 10.87
N ALA A 412 -1.07 4.37 11.59
CA ALA A 412 -2.33 4.95 12.04
C ALA A 412 -3.15 5.56 10.90
N LEU A 413 -2.48 6.12 9.89
CA LEU A 413 -3.09 6.68 8.69
C LEU A 413 -3.59 5.61 7.72
N LEU A 414 -3.20 4.35 7.94
CA LEU A 414 -3.52 3.20 7.10
C LEU A 414 -3.06 3.40 5.65
N LEU A 415 -1.85 3.96 5.49
CA LEU A 415 -1.17 4.15 4.20
C LEU A 415 -0.23 2.97 4.00
N GLY A 416 -0.70 1.95 3.28
CA GLY A 416 0.05 0.71 3.10
C GLY A 416 0.17 -0.17 4.36
N CYS A 417 0.91 -1.27 4.23
CA CYS A 417 1.31 -2.14 5.33
C CYS A 417 2.57 -2.94 4.94
N SER A 418 3.57 -2.96 5.82
CA SER A 418 4.80 -3.75 5.67
C SER A 418 4.75 -5.13 6.34
N GLY A 419 3.56 -5.63 6.63
CA GLY A 419 3.31 -6.88 7.37
C GLY A 419 2.98 -6.67 8.86
N ASN A 420 3.39 -5.56 9.47
CA ASN A 420 2.97 -5.21 10.83
C ASN A 420 1.55 -4.62 10.82
N ARG A 421 0.63 -5.27 11.54
CA ARG A 421 -0.78 -4.87 11.65
C ARG A 421 -1.14 -4.33 13.04
N CYS A 422 -0.15 -3.82 13.77
CA CYS A 422 -0.35 -3.21 15.07
C CYS A 422 -0.07 -1.71 15.04
N VAL A 423 -0.92 -0.93 15.70
CA VAL A 423 -0.76 0.52 15.89
C VAL A 423 -0.28 0.76 17.32
N SER A 424 0.82 1.50 17.47
CA SER A 424 1.42 1.82 18.79
C SER A 424 1.26 3.30 19.11
N SER A 425 1.24 3.67 20.40
CA SER A 425 1.17 5.08 20.82
C SER A 425 2.31 5.91 20.25
N ILE A 426 2.06 7.19 20.01
CA ILE A 426 3.05 8.17 19.53
C ILE A 426 3.48 9.14 20.62
N ALA A 427 2.86 9.09 21.80
CA ALA A 427 3.00 10.12 22.82
C ALA A 427 4.45 10.30 23.29
N ASP A 428 5.16 9.19 23.54
CA ASP A 428 6.54 9.19 24.01
C ASP A 428 7.50 9.80 22.98
N LEU A 429 7.26 9.54 21.70
CA LEU A 429 8.04 10.11 20.59
C LEU A 429 7.73 11.58 20.34
N CYS A 430 6.45 11.98 20.44
CA CYS A 430 6.06 13.40 20.33
C CYS A 430 6.67 14.25 21.45
N GLU A 431 6.65 13.74 22.69
CA GLU A 431 7.31 14.39 23.84
C GLU A 431 8.82 14.52 23.61
N LEU A 432 9.46 13.45 23.14
CA LEU A 432 10.89 13.43 22.85
C LEU A 432 11.29 14.45 21.78
N LEU A 433 10.51 14.55 20.71
CA LEU A 433 10.73 15.46 19.59
C LEU A 433 10.16 16.86 19.82
N ARG A 434 9.48 17.09 20.96
CA ARG A 434 8.83 18.35 21.34
C ARG A 434 7.82 18.83 20.32
N LEU A 435 7.03 17.91 19.77
CA LEU A 435 5.99 18.21 18.79
C LEU A 435 4.64 18.43 19.48
N ALA A 436 3.96 19.51 19.13
CA ALA A 436 2.63 19.80 19.65
C ALA A 436 1.57 18.99 18.89
N PRO A 437 0.36 18.78 19.47
CA PRO A 437 -0.73 18.09 18.78
C PRO A 437 -1.06 18.69 17.39
N LYS A 438 -1.03 20.03 17.27
CA LYS A 438 -1.25 20.73 15.99
C LYS A 438 -0.20 20.40 14.94
N ASP A 439 1.04 20.13 15.34
CA ASP A 439 2.09 19.72 14.40
C ASP A 439 1.76 18.35 13.83
N ILE A 440 1.27 17.43 14.66
CA ILE A 440 0.86 16.10 14.22
C ILE A 440 -0.34 16.17 13.27
N ASP A 441 -1.33 17.00 13.56
CA ASP A 441 -2.49 17.20 12.68
C ASP A 441 -2.05 17.70 11.29
N THR A 442 -1.15 18.71 11.24
CA THR A 442 -0.60 19.23 9.99
C THR A 442 0.21 18.18 9.24
N ILE A 443 1.11 17.47 9.92
CA ILE A 443 1.93 16.41 9.33
C ILE A 443 1.04 15.32 8.73
N CYS A 444 -0.01 14.87 9.44
CA CYS A 444 -0.91 13.85 8.95
C CYS A 444 -1.62 14.25 7.65
N ALA A 445 -2.08 15.50 7.55
CA ALA A 445 -2.71 16.00 6.33
C ALA A 445 -1.73 15.98 5.14
N GLN A 446 -0.51 16.49 5.35
CA GLN A 446 0.54 16.50 4.31
C GLN A 446 0.92 15.09 3.87
N VAL A 447 1.08 14.17 4.81
CA VAL A 447 1.47 12.78 4.54
C VAL A 447 0.45 12.07 3.66
N ILE A 448 -0.85 12.27 3.88
CA ILE A 448 -1.89 11.64 3.04
C ILE A 448 -1.75 12.11 1.59
N ASP A 449 -1.72 13.41 1.35
CA ASP A 449 -1.75 13.98 0.01
C ASP A 449 -0.46 13.68 -0.76
N GLU A 450 0.70 13.88 -0.12
CA GLU A 450 2.01 13.70 -0.76
C GLU A 450 2.36 12.23 -1.00
N THR A 451 1.90 11.32 -0.13
CA THR A 451 2.07 9.87 -0.36
C THR A 451 1.31 9.45 -1.61
N GLU A 452 0.06 9.89 -1.77
CA GLU A 452 -0.75 9.58 -2.94
C GLU A 452 -0.15 10.13 -4.24
N GLU A 453 0.38 11.37 -4.20
CA GLU A 453 1.09 11.96 -5.33
C GLU A 453 2.34 11.14 -5.72
N LEU A 454 3.20 10.85 -4.74
CA LEU A 454 4.43 10.06 -4.96
C LEU A 454 4.13 8.65 -5.42
N ARG A 455 3.07 8.03 -4.88
CA ARG A 455 2.59 6.71 -5.27
C ARG A 455 2.22 6.69 -6.76
N CYS A 456 1.35 7.61 -7.18
CA CYS A 456 0.95 7.74 -8.58
C CYS A 456 2.16 8.01 -9.49
N SER A 457 3.12 8.80 -9.01
CA SER A 457 4.28 9.22 -9.79
C SER A 457 5.34 8.12 -9.95
N LEU A 458 5.73 7.44 -8.86
CA LEU A 458 6.79 6.43 -8.83
C LEU A 458 6.31 5.06 -9.31
N PHE A 459 5.03 4.73 -9.10
CA PHE A 459 4.44 3.45 -9.43
C PHE A 459 3.42 3.49 -10.58
N ALA A 460 3.47 4.54 -11.43
CA ALA A 460 2.58 4.69 -12.60
C ALA A 460 2.50 3.46 -13.56
N HIS A 461 3.51 2.58 -13.53
CA HIS A 461 3.57 1.36 -14.36
C HIS A 461 3.00 0.12 -13.64
N ALA A 462 2.80 0.18 -12.33
CA ALA A 462 2.04 -0.83 -11.60
C ALA A 462 0.56 -0.61 -11.92
N ASN A 463 -0.21 -1.70 -12.07
CA ASN A 463 -1.64 -1.60 -12.29
C ASN A 463 -2.29 -0.85 -11.10
N ILE A 464 -2.55 0.46 -11.24
CA ILE A 464 -3.08 1.31 -10.16
C ILE A 464 -4.44 0.77 -9.67
N ASP A 465 -5.21 0.15 -10.57
CA ASP A 465 -6.49 -0.50 -10.26
C ASP A 465 -6.35 -1.78 -9.42
N ALA A 466 -5.12 -2.29 -9.23
CA ALA A 466 -4.84 -3.42 -8.33
C ALA A 466 -4.49 -3.00 -6.89
N TRP A 467 -4.35 -1.70 -6.62
CA TRP A 467 -4.00 -1.19 -5.29
C TRP A 467 -5.29 -0.85 -4.53
N GLU A 468 -5.88 -1.85 -3.87
CA GLU A 468 -6.98 -1.57 -2.94
C GLU A 468 -6.42 -0.83 -1.71
N PRO A 469 -6.88 0.39 -1.38
CA PRO A 469 -6.40 1.09 -0.20
C PRO A 469 -6.70 0.28 1.07
N LEU A 470 -5.72 0.16 1.97
CA LEU A 470 -5.91 -0.57 3.23
C LEU A 470 -7.11 -0.02 4.02
N THR A 471 -7.27 1.30 3.99
CA THR A 471 -8.43 1.98 4.59
C THR A 471 -9.76 1.41 4.07
N GLN A 472 -9.90 1.20 2.76
CA GLN A 472 -11.12 0.64 2.16
C GLN A 472 -11.31 -0.82 2.56
N THR A 473 -10.22 -1.62 2.53
CA THR A 473 -10.24 -3.02 2.95
C THR A 473 -10.76 -3.17 4.39
N LEU A 474 -10.28 -2.34 5.32
CA LEU A 474 -10.71 -2.38 6.71
C LEU A 474 -12.15 -1.88 6.89
N ARG A 475 -12.55 -0.82 6.18
CA ARG A 475 -13.95 -0.33 6.19
C ARG A 475 -14.94 -1.41 5.74
N ASN A 476 -14.61 -2.15 4.69
CA ASN A 476 -15.46 -3.23 4.17
C ASN A 476 -15.71 -4.33 5.22
N ARG A 477 -14.75 -4.58 6.12
CA ARG A 477 -14.85 -5.58 7.20
C ARG A 477 -15.65 -5.12 8.43
N VAL A 478 -15.86 -3.82 8.60
CA VAL A 478 -16.60 -3.28 9.74
C VAL A 478 -18.12 -3.55 9.61
N HIS A 479 -18.62 -3.89 8.42
CA HIS A 479 -20.01 -4.28 8.15
C HIS A 479 -21.07 -3.35 8.79
N GLY A 480 -20.91 -2.04 8.58
CA GLY A 480 -21.83 -1.00 9.07
C GLY A 480 -21.15 0.36 9.20
N ASN A 481 -21.94 1.41 9.43
CA ASN A 481 -21.43 2.77 9.53
C ASN A 481 -20.77 3.01 10.88
N PHE A 482 -19.46 2.79 11.01
CA PHE A 482 -18.72 3.08 12.22
C PHE A 482 -18.52 4.59 12.41
N ARG A 483 -19.09 5.15 13.48
CA ARG A 483 -19.07 6.59 13.78
C ARG A 483 -18.51 6.81 15.19
N PRO A 484 -17.18 6.77 15.35
CA PRO A 484 -16.54 6.79 16.66
C PRO A 484 -16.66 8.13 17.36
N LEU A 485 -16.92 8.11 18.67
CA LEU A 485 -16.69 9.20 19.59
C LEU A 485 -15.37 8.94 20.33
N CYS A 486 -14.28 9.54 19.85
CA CYS A 486 -12.96 9.39 20.46
C CYS A 486 -12.78 10.34 21.64
N ILE A 487 -12.41 9.80 22.81
CA ILE A 487 -12.11 10.57 24.02
C ILE A 487 -10.60 10.57 24.23
N ARG A 488 -10.01 11.76 24.16
CA ARG A 488 -8.57 11.99 24.37
C ARG A 488 -8.22 12.08 25.87
N GLY A 489 -6.97 11.73 26.18
CA GLY A 489 -6.27 12.22 27.37
C GLY A 489 -6.03 13.74 27.29
N GLU A 490 -5.70 14.37 28.41
CA GLU A 490 -5.81 15.84 28.56
C GLU A 490 -4.84 16.65 27.68
N ASP A 491 -3.64 16.15 27.33
CA ASP A 491 -2.59 16.99 26.71
C ASP A 491 -1.68 16.27 25.68
N GLY A 492 -2.21 15.54 24.69
CA GLY A 492 -1.33 15.03 23.63
C GLY A 492 -2.01 14.48 22.38
N PRO A 493 -1.24 14.33 21.28
CA PRO A 493 -1.73 13.67 20.08
C PRO A 493 -2.09 12.22 20.39
N ASP A 494 -3.19 11.75 19.82
CA ASP A 494 -3.69 10.38 20.02
C ASP A 494 -3.77 9.64 18.69
N VAL A 495 -2.87 8.66 18.54
CA VAL A 495 -2.74 7.84 17.35
C VAL A 495 -4.03 7.07 17.03
N TYR A 496 -4.78 6.66 18.05
CA TYR A 496 -6.00 5.86 17.84
C TYR A 496 -7.16 6.72 17.34
N GLN A 497 -7.14 8.03 17.60
CA GLN A 497 -8.08 8.92 16.95
C GLN A 497 -7.77 9.10 15.47
N ILE A 498 -6.49 9.20 15.10
CA ILE A 498 -6.08 9.24 13.69
C ILE A 498 -6.60 7.98 12.99
N LEU A 499 -6.35 6.81 13.57
CA LEU A 499 -6.88 5.53 13.08
C LEU A 499 -8.42 5.54 12.96
N CYS A 500 -9.13 5.97 14.01
CA CYS A 500 -10.58 6.03 14.00
C CYS A 500 -11.13 7.00 12.95
N ALA A 501 -10.45 8.12 12.67
CA ALA A 501 -10.84 9.06 11.62
C ALA A 501 -10.62 8.47 10.22
N ARG A 502 -9.68 7.54 10.05
CA ARG A 502 -9.47 6.83 8.78
C ARG A 502 -10.49 5.73 8.56
N VAL A 503 -10.80 4.93 9.58
CA VAL A 503 -11.75 3.81 9.44
C VAL A 503 -13.21 4.26 9.56
N GLY A 504 -13.50 5.28 10.38
CA GLY A 504 -14.86 5.75 10.66
C GLY A 504 -15.41 6.76 9.65
N GLU A 505 -16.72 6.94 9.72
CA GLU A 505 -17.48 7.96 9.00
C GLU A 505 -17.60 9.24 9.84
N VAL A 506 -17.59 10.38 9.15
CA VAL A 506 -17.73 11.70 9.78
C VAL A 506 -19.19 12.06 10.00
N ASP A 507 -20.08 11.63 9.09
CA ASP A 507 -21.47 12.07 9.03
C ASP A 507 -22.42 11.22 9.88
N GLY A 508 -23.32 11.87 10.63
CA GLY A 508 -24.36 11.22 11.41
C GLY A 508 -24.03 11.00 12.89
N PRO A 509 -24.96 10.39 13.66
CA PRO A 509 -24.81 10.25 15.10
C PRO A 509 -23.70 9.26 15.46
N ARG A 510 -22.94 9.61 16.50
CA ARG A 510 -21.89 8.75 17.06
C ARG A 510 -22.52 7.48 17.64
N ASN A 511 -21.90 6.32 17.39
CA ASN A 511 -22.46 5.04 17.78
C ASN A 511 -21.53 4.14 18.61
N ILE A 512 -20.26 4.47 18.74
CA ILE A 512 -19.31 3.76 19.60
C ILE A 512 -18.38 4.79 20.26
N GLY A 513 -18.23 4.73 21.58
CA GLY A 513 -17.21 5.46 22.31
C GLY A 513 -15.86 4.74 22.25
N ILE A 514 -14.79 5.47 21.95
CA ILE A 514 -13.42 4.98 21.94
C ILE A 514 -12.65 5.77 23.00
N VAL A 515 -12.09 5.09 24.00
CA VAL A 515 -11.33 5.73 25.08
C VAL A 515 -9.93 5.15 25.13
N HIS A 516 -8.92 6.02 25.09
CA HIS A 516 -7.53 5.61 25.27
C HIS A 516 -7.04 6.02 26.67
N LEU A 517 -6.54 5.04 27.43
CA LEU A 517 -5.97 5.24 28.76
C LEU A 517 -4.48 4.91 28.74
N ARG A 518 -3.62 5.88 29.06
CA ARG A 518 -2.16 5.66 29.18
C ARG A 518 -1.79 5.02 30.51
N SER A 519 -2.57 5.32 31.55
CA SER A 519 -2.40 4.78 32.89
C SER A 519 -3.75 4.65 33.60
N ALA A 520 -3.77 3.92 34.73
CA ALA A 520 -4.95 3.84 35.60
C ALA A 520 -5.38 5.22 36.15
N ASN A 521 -4.45 6.17 36.27
CA ASN A 521 -4.72 7.50 36.82
C ASN A 521 -5.61 8.34 35.88
N ASP A 522 -5.59 8.04 34.58
CA ASP A 522 -6.35 8.79 33.57
C ASP A 522 -7.84 8.41 33.56
N ALA A 523 -8.20 7.28 34.18
CA ALA A 523 -9.52 6.65 34.07
C ALA A 523 -10.67 7.56 34.54
N THR A 524 -10.52 8.22 35.69
CA THR A 524 -11.57 9.10 36.24
C THR A 524 -11.79 10.32 35.35
N ALA A 525 -10.71 10.94 34.89
CA ALA A 525 -10.79 12.12 34.04
C ALA A 525 -11.36 11.77 32.64
N ALA A 526 -10.94 10.64 32.07
CA ALA A 526 -11.48 10.13 30.81
C ALA A 526 -12.98 9.81 30.91
N ALA A 527 -13.44 9.21 32.02
CA ALA A 527 -14.86 8.94 32.26
C ALA A 527 -15.69 10.23 32.34
N LEU A 528 -15.18 11.28 32.98
CA LEU A 528 -15.85 12.57 33.04
C LEU A 528 -15.98 13.21 31.65
N ARG A 529 -14.91 13.15 30.83
CA ARG A 529 -14.92 13.65 29.45
C ARG A 529 -15.89 12.87 28.57
N LEU A 530 -15.92 11.54 28.68
CA LEU A 530 -16.86 10.69 27.97
C LEU A 530 -18.30 11.08 28.28
N LYS A 531 -18.66 11.16 29.58
CA LYS A 531 -20.00 11.53 30.02
C LYS A 531 -20.41 12.92 29.52
N LYS A 532 -19.48 13.89 29.56
CA LYS A 532 -19.70 15.23 29.04
C LYS A 532 -19.97 15.21 27.53
N ALA A 533 -19.14 14.50 26.77
CA ALA A 533 -19.28 14.42 25.31
C ALA A 533 -20.58 13.71 24.88
N GLU A 534 -20.99 12.64 25.59
CA GLU A 534 -22.27 11.97 25.35
C GLU A 534 -23.46 12.90 25.62
N ALA A 535 -23.40 13.70 26.70
CA ALA A 535 -24.43 14.68 27.03
C ALA A 535 -24.52 15.82 26.00
N GLU A 536 -23.37 16.33 25.52
CA GLU A 536 -23.32 17.38 24.49
C GLU A 536 -23.90 16.89 23.14
N LEU A 537 -23.74 15.61 22.83
CA LEU A 537 -24.33 14.99 21.64
C LEU A 537 -25.81 14.59 21.82
N GLY A 538 -26.36 14.71 23.04
CA GLY A 538 -27.71 14.24 23.36
C GLY A 538 -27.88 12.73 23.20
N THR A 539 -26.78 11.97 23.25
CA THR A 539 -26.79 10.52 23.10
C THR A 539 -26.85 9.82 24.46
N GLY A 540 -27.55 8.68 24.53
CA GLY A 540 -27.41 7.76 25.66
C GLY A 540 -26.00 7.13 25.73
N PRO A 541 -25.73 6.31 26.76
CA PRO A 541 -24.42 5.68 26.94
C PRO A 541 -24.09 4.76 25.76
N LEU A 542 -23.08 5.13 24.98
CA LEU A 542 -22.67 4.39 23.78
C LEU A 542 -21.98 3.06 24.15
N PRO A 543 -22.02 2.03 23.29
CA PRO A 543 -21.06 0.94 23.38
C PRO A 543 -19.63 1.47 23.45
N LEU A 544 -18.76 0.81 24.22
CA LEU A 544 -17.44 1.35 24.56
C LEU A 544 -16.30 0.39 24.18
N ILE A 545 -15.26 0.94 23.56
CA ILE A 545 -13.96 0.29 23.39
C ILE A 545 -12.93 1.08 24.20
N ILE A 546 -12.21 0.41 25.09
CA ILE A 546 -11.14 1.00 25.90
C ILE A 546 -9.80 0.43 25.44
N ILE A 547 -8.90 1.28 24.99
CA ILE A 547 -7.53 0.93 24.59
C ILE A 547 -6.60 1.30 25.74
N SER A 548 -5.83 0.33 26.25
CA SER A 548 -4.88 0.56 27.34
C SER A 548 -3.69 -0.41 27.31
N PRO A 549 -2.56 -0.08 27.97
CA PRO A 549 -1.43 -0.99 28.11
C PRO A 549 -1.85 -2.39 28.60
N SER A 550 -1.55 -3.42 27.81
CA SER A 550 -1.93 -4.81 28.07
C SER A 550 -3.43 -5.05 28.35
N ALA A 551 -4.32 -4.13 27.94
CA ALA A 551 -5.76 -4.13 28.23
C ALA A 551 -6.10 -4.17 29.74
N GLN A 552 -5.18 -3.75 30.61
CA GLN A 552 -5.32 -3.88 32.06
C GLN A 552 -6.14 -2.77 32.71
N HIS A 553 -6.20 -1.59 32.07
CA HIS A 553 -6.90 -0.44 32.61
C HIS A 553 -8.31 -0.33 32.00
N GLY A 554 -9.27 0.06 32.83
CA GLY A 554 -10.64 0.35 32.48
C GLY A 554 -11.11 1.66 33.09
N LEU A 555 -12.35 2.04 32.79
CA LEU A 555 -12.99 3.18 33.44
C LEU A 555 -13.61 2.77 34.79
N PRO A 556 -13.96 3.74 35.66
CA PRO A 556 -14.72 3.44 36.87
C PRO A 556 -16.00 2.65 36.54
N PRO A 557 -16.43 1.68 37.38
CA PRO A 557 -17.59 0.81 37.08
C PRO A 557 -18.88 1.57 36.74
N ALA A 558 -19.09 2.73 37.36
CA ALA A 558 -20.26 3.59 37.07
C ALA A 558 -20.25 4.16 35.64
N ALA A 559 -19.08 4.30 35.01
CA ALA A 559 -18.94 4.75 33.64
C ALA A 559 -19.03 3.61 32.62
N GLU A 560 -18.65 2.38 33.00
CA GLU A 560 -18.78 1.19 32.15
C GLU A 560 -20.19 0.56 32.20
N GLY A 561 -20.88 0.70 33.34
CA GLY A 561 -22.19 0.08 33.58
C GLY A 561 -23.32 0.64 32.71
N GLY A 562 -24.26 -0.23 32.33
CA GLY A 562 -25.46 0.14 31.57
C GLY A 562 -25.25 0.33 30.06
N ARG A 563 -24.03 0.12 29.56
CA ARG A 563 -23.70 0.12 28.12
C ARG A 563 -24.00 -1.24 27.49
N SER A 564 -24.40 -1.27 26.22
CA SER A 564 -24.69 -2.51 25.48
C SER A 564 -23.43 -3.37 25.22
N ALA A 565 -22.25 -2.74 25.20
CA ALA A 565 -20.96 -3.42 25.17
C ALA A 565 -19.87 -2.57 25.82
N CYS A 566 -18.91 -3.22 26.46
CA CYS A 566 -17.67 -2.62 26.95
C CYS A 566 -16.52 -3.62 26.67
N VAL A 567 -15.62 -3.28 25.75
CA VAL A 567 -14.53 -4.17 25.32
C VAL A 567 -13.19 -3.48 25.56
N ARG A 568 -12.23 -4.22 26.13
CA ARG A 568 -10.86 -3.73 26.35
C ARG A 568 -9.91 -4.31 25.32
N LEU A 569 -9.10 -3.46 24.70
CA LEU A 569 -8.09 -3.83 23.72
C LEU A 569 -6.70 -3.39 24.19
N PRO A 570 -5.65 -4.20 23.91
CA PRO A 570 -4.31 -3.90 24.36
C PRO A 570 -3.64 -2.86 23.47
N GLU A 571 -2.63 -2.20 24.01
CA GLU A 571 -1.57 -1.53 23.25
C GLU A 571 -0.30 -2.41 23.18
N PRO A 572 0.38 -2.51 22.02
CA PRO A 572 -0.02 -2.05 20.68
C PRO A 572 -1.36 -2.64 20.21
N LEU A 573 -2.17 -1.82 19.54
CA LEU A 573 -3.52 -2.19 19.10
C LEU A 573 -3.48 -3.03 17.83
N PRO A 574 -3.92 -4.31 17.86
CA PRO A 574 -4.00 -5.13 16.65
C PRO A 574 -5.19 -4.68 15.80
N LEU A 575 -4.93 -4.29 14.54
CA LEU A 575 -5.94 -3.74 13.64
C LEU A 575 -7.08 -4.71 13.35
N ASP A 576 -6.76 -5.99 13.14
CA ASP A 576 -7.76 -7.00 12.82
C ASP A 576 -8.73 -7.21 14.00
N ARG A 577 -8.18 -7.31 15.21
CA ARG A 577 -8.97 -7.42 16.44
C ARG A 577 -9.82 -6.18 16.70
N PHE A 578 -9.29 -4.98 16.41
CA PHE A 578 -10.04 -3.74 16.52
C PHE A 578 -11.25 -3.74 15.56
N VAL A 579 -11.03 -4.04 14.28
CA VAL A 579 -12.08 -4.09 13.25
C VAL A 579 -13.14 -5.14 13.58
N GLU A 580 -12.75 -6.33 13.99
CA GLU A 580 -13.68 -7.40 14.41
C GLU A 580 -14.51 -7.00 15.63
N THR A 581 -13.90 -6.30 16.59
CA THR A 581 -14.60 -5.78 17.77
C THR A 581 -15.64 -4.75 17.37
N VAL A 582 -15.28 -3.81 16.49
CA VAL A 582 -16.21 -2.80 15.98
C VAL A 582 -17.37 -3.46 15.24
N ALA A 583 -17.09 -4.38 14.30
CA ALA A 583 -18.11 -5.09 13.55
C ALA A 583 -19.09 -5.85 14.46
N THR A 584 -18.56 -6.53 15.48
CA THR A 584 -19.36 -7.27 16.47
C THR A 584 -20.28 -6.35 17.27
N ILE A 585 -19.79 -5.17 17.67
CA ILE A 585 -20.60 -4.19 18.41
C ILE A 585 -21.71 -3.62 17.53
N LEU A 586 -21.40 -3.27 16.27
CA LEU A 586 -22.39 -2.72 15.33
C LEU A 586 -23.49 -3.74 15.01
N ALA A 587 -23.12 -5.00 14.74
CA ALA A 587 -24.08 -6.06 14.46
C ALA A 587 -25.07 -6.30 15.61
N ARG A 588 -24.58 -6.29 16.87
CA ARG A 588 -25.44 -6.43 18.07
C ARG A 588 -26.42 -5.26 18.23
N THR A 589 -25.96 -4.05 17.90
CA THR A 589 -26.77 -2.83 18.00
C THR A 589 -27.86 -2.79 16.94
N GLN A 590 -27.59 -3.30 15.73
CA GLN A 590 -28.60 -3.42 14.66
C GLN A 590 -29.66 -4.49 15.01
N ALA A 591 -29.23 -5.65 15.52
CA ALA A 591 -30.15 -6.72 15.94
C ALA A 591 -31.09 -6.34 17.09
N THR A 592 -30.74 -5.34 17.90
CA THR A 592 -31.61 -4.81 18.98
C THR A 592 -32.58 -3.73 18.48
N GLN A 593 -32.43 -3.23 17.25
CA GLN A 593 -33.30 -2.23 16.62
C GLN A 593 -34.34 -2.84 15.67
N GLU A 594 -34.19 -4.11 15.25
CA GLU A 594 -35.25 -4.83 14.53
C GLU A 594 -36.39 -5.22 15.49
N PRO A 595 -37.66 -4.88 15.19
CA PRO A 595 -38.78 -5.31 16.00
C PRO A 595 -38.89 -6.85 15.97
N PRO A 596 -39.28 -7.51 17.07
CA PRO A 596 -39.48 -8.95 17.06
C PRO A 596 -40.48 -9.29 15.97
N ALA A 597 -40.09 -10.19 15.06
CA ALA A 597 -40.99 -10.74 14.06
C ALA A 597 -42.28 -11.14 14.77
N SER A 598 -43.40 -10.52 14.40
CA SER A 598 -44.68 -10.79 15.03
C SER A 598 -44.93 -12.29 14.94
N ALA A 599 -45.01 -12.95 16.10
CA ALA A 599 -45.63 -14.25 16.19
C ALA A 599 -47.09 -14.07 15.75
N ALA A 600 -47.34 -14.30 14.46
CA ALA A 600 -48.68 -14.46 13.95
C ALA A 600 -49.14 -15.86 14.34
N ALA A 601 -50.22 -15.86 15.12
CA ALA A 601 -50.95 -17.01 15.64
C ALA A 601 -51.52 -17.92 14.55
#